data_AF-A0A9D4X7N6-F1
#
_entry.id   AF-A0A9D4X7N6-F1
#
_cell.length_a   1.000
_cell.length_b   1.000
_cell.length_c   1.000
_cell.angle_alpha   90.00
_cell.angle_beta   90.00
_cell.angle_gamma   90.00
#
_symmetry.space_group_name_H-M   'P 1'
#
loop_
_entity.id
_entity.type
_entity.pdbx_description
1 polymer ?
#
loop_
_entity_poly.entity_id
_entity_poly.type
_entity_poly.pdbx_seq_one_letter_code
_entity_poly.pdbx_strand_id
1 'polypeptide(L)'
;MIGYRPTLEEMDYHLCIHEVDLQANLRVCRDFKGFPREYLEKRADDFATSLQWYAMDNIMVLLTFGLMLVPTEKDFVDYTTIDVFLAIKARDEDPHQRDGWKDTWLNSTRTLKEANHEYEACIQSLEDEVQSLVNALHEAQRQTMDSILRRRVVEGLLAFRPSKWSEAYEDVVDLKRQMRLLEEAYDEMRNLCIFIEGHNQEMVDTLKEDKTIMVKLQEKAGYYREKYLKLVILYNDPIEEIPRSLKEDEFMVDIFQPQKEICEFIKMCLHGGGIQG
;
A
#
# COMPACT_ATOMS: atom_id res chain seq x y z
N MET A 1 54.76 -40.22 -21.17
CA MET A 1 56.18 -39.83 -21.31
C MET A 1 56.97 -40.73 -20.37
N ILE A 2 58.00 -41.40 -20.89
CA ILE A 2 58.95 -42.15 -20.05
C ILE A 2 59.80 -41.06 -19.37
N GLY A 3 59.38 -40.65 -18.16
CA GLY A 3 60.04 -39.58 -17.42
C GLY A 3 61.42 -40.04 -16.99
N TYR A 4 62.45 -39.28 -17.35
CA TYR A 4 63.76 -39.44 -16.75
C TYR A 4 63.59 -39.22 -15.25
N ARG A 5 64.18 -40.11 -14.44
CA ARG A 5 64.07 -40.03 -12.99
C ARG A 5 65.43 -39.60 -12.48
N PRO A 6 65.58 -38.35 -12.03
CA PRO A 6 66.87 -37.86 -11.60
C PRO A 6 67.39 -38.69 -10.43
N THR A 7 68.65 -39.11 -10.53
CA THR A 7 69.33 -39.87 -9.49
C THR A 7 69.80 -38.93 -8.37
N LEU A 8 69.98 -39.47 -7.15
CA LEU A 8 70.49 -38.67 -6.04
C LEU A 8 71.92 -38.18 -6.31
N GLU A 9 72.73 -38.99 -7.00
CA GLU A 9 74.09 -38.62 -7.46
C GLU A 9 74.08 -37.38 -8.36
N GLU A 10 73.18 -37.33 -9.34
CA GLU A 10 73.03 -36.17 -10.23
C GLU A 10 72.53 -34.94 -9.49
N MET A 11 71.58 -35.12 -8.57
CA MET A 11 71.08 -34.03 -7.74
C MET A 11 72.17 -33.49 -6.82
N ASP A 12 73.01 -34.33 -6.23
CA ASP A 12 74.12 -33.90 -5.39
C ASP A 12 75.10 -33.05 -6.19
N TYR A 13 75.53 -33.56 -7.35
CA TYR A 13 76.45 -32.85 -8.23
C TYR A 13 75.94 -31.47 -8.66
N HIS A 14 74.67 -31.38 -9.10
CA HIS A 14 74.12 -30.15 -9.66
C HIS A 14 73.52 -29.20 -8.61
N LEU A 15 72.98 -29.70 -7.50
CA LEU A 15 72.42 -28.87 -6.43
C LEU A 15 73.44 -28.56 -5.35
N CYS A 16 74.60 -29.23 -5.37
CA CYS A 16 75.66 -29.15 -4.37
C CYS A 16 75.15 -29.51 -2.95
N ILE A 17 74.14 -30.37 -2.86
CA ILE A 17 73.60 -30.88 -1.60
C ILE A 17 73.93 -32.37 -1.51
N HIS A 18 74.70 -32.74 -0.49
CA HIS A 18 75.16 -34.10 -0.30
C HIS A 18 74.01 -35.12 -0.32
N GLU A 19 74.18 -36.25 -1.01
CA GLU A 19 73.13 -37.28 -1.20
C GLU A 19 72.39 -37.69 0.07
N VAL A 20 73.12 -37.87 1.17
CA VAL A 20 72.55 -38.23 2.49
C VAL A 20 71.50 -37.23 2.95
N ASP A 21 71.74 -35.94 2.72
CA ASP A 21 70.82 -34.86 3.09
C ASP A 21 69.63 -34.76 2.14
N LEU A 22 69.88 -34.94 0.83
CA LEU A 22 68.80 -35.08 -0.16
C LEU A 22 67.89 -36.26 0.19
N GLN A 23 68.46 -37.43 0.50
CA GLN A 23 67.68 -38.60 0.86
C GLN A 23 66.86 -38.37 2.14
N ALA A 24 67.43 -37.70 3.15
CA ALA A 24 66.76 -37.41 4.41
C ALA A 24 65.59 -36.43 4.25
N ASN A 25 65.65 -35.53 3.27
CA ASN A 25 64.63 -34.50 3.02
C ASN A 25 63.73 -34.79 1.83
N LEU A 26 63.94 -35.92 1.15
CA LEU A 26 63.05 -36.39 0.12
C LEU A 26 61.68 -36.71 0.73
N ARG A 27 60.63 -36.14 0.15
CA ARG A 27 59.25 -36.34 0.60
C ARG A 27 58.39 -36.83 -0.56
N VAL A 28 57.26 -37.42 -0.20
CA VAL A 28 56.21 -37.78 -1.13
C VAL A 28 55.01 -36.90 -0.80
N CYS A 29 54.62 -36.05 -1.74
CA CYS A 29 53.42 -35.22 -1.64
C CYS A 29 52.39 -35.76 -2.62
N ARG A 30 51.29 -36.34 -2.10
CA ARG A 30 50.31 -37.11 -2.87
C ARG A 30 51.00 -38.23 -3.67
N ASP A 31 51.10 -38.08 -4.98
CA ASP A 31 51.70 -39.04 -5.91
C ASP A 31 53.09 -38.61 -6.42
N PHE A 32 53.57 -37.43 -6.03
CA PHE A 32 54.82 -36.86 -6.52
C PHE A 32 55.93 -36.98 -5.47
N LYS A 33 57.11 -37.43 -5.92
CA LYS A 33 58.34 -37.38 -5.11
C LYS A 33 59.06 -36.06 -5.37
N GLY A 34 59.70 -35.50 -4.36
CA GLY A 34 60.36 -34.21 -4.47
C GLY A 34 60.74 -33.63 -3.11
N PHE A 35 60.94 -32.33 -3.08
CA PHE A 35 61.41 -31.60 -1.91
C PHE A 35 60.41 -30.53 -1.48
N PRO A 36 60.18 -30.38 -0.15
CA PRO A 36 59.49 -29.20 0.36
C PRO A 36 60.22 -27.93 -0.06
N ARG A 37 59.46 -26.92 -0.48
CA ARG A 37 60.02 -25.63 -0.89
C ARG A 37 60.81 -24.97 0.23
N GLU A 38 60.28 -24.99 1.45
CA GLU A 38 60.93 -24.43 2.65
C GLU A 38 62.34 -25.03 2.88
N TYR A 39 62.51 -26.32 2.61
CA TYR A 39 63.82 -26.98 2.74
C TYR A 39 64.83 -26.45 1.72
N LEU A 40 64.42 -26.29 0.46
CA LEU A 40 65.28 -25.74 -0.59
C LEU A 40 65.58 -24.26 -0.34
N GLU A 41 64.60 -23.46 0.08
CA GLU A 41 64.82 -22.04 0.44
C GLU A 41 65.84 -21.91 1.57
N LYS A 42 65.71 -22.74 2.61
CA LYS A 42 66.69 -22.78 3.70
C LYS A 42 68.08 -23.17 3.22
N ARG A 43 68.20 -24.12 2.30
CA ARG A 43 69.49 -24.49 1.70
C ARG A 43 70.10 -23.36 0.87
N ALA A 44 69.27 -22.61 0.13
CA ALA A 44 69.73 -21.41 -0.57
C ALA A 44 70.27 -20.36 0.42
N ASP A 45 69.58 -20.14 1.55
CA ASP A 45 70.03 -19.22 2.61
C ASP A 45 71.35 -19.68 3.25
N ASP A 46 71.51 -20.98 3.54
CA ASP A 46 72.74 -21.56 4.06
C ASP A 46 73.93 -21.33 3.09
N PHE A 47 73.70 -21.54 1.78
CA PHE A 47 74.70 -21.30 0.74
C PHE A 47 75.04 -19.82 0.57
N ALA A 48 74.04 -18.94 0.63
CA ALA A 48 74.24 -17.49 0.57
C ALA A 48 75.08 -17.00 1.76
N THR A 49 74.78 -17.49 2.97
CA THR A 49 75.52 -17.17 4.20
C THR A 49 76.96 -17.66 4.13
N SER A 50 77.17 -18.82 3.51
CA SER A 50 78.49 -19.44 3.33
C SER A 50 79.25 -18.94 2.09
N LEU A 51 78.72 -17.94 1.38
CA LEU A 51 79.27 -17.38 0.13
C LEU A 51 79.46 -18.40 -1.00
N GLN A 52 78.70 -19.50 -0.97
CA GLN A 52 78.69 -20.54 -2.01
C GLN A 52 77.69 -20.16 -3.11
N TRP A 53 78.00 -19.09 -3.83
CA TRP A 53 77.08 -18.47 -4.79
C TRP A 53 76.63 -19.41 -5.92
N TYR A 54 77.50 -20.30 -6.39
CA TYR A 54 77.15 -21.29 -7.42
C TYR A 54 76.07 -22.27 -6.95
N ALA A 55 76.22 -22.80 -5.73
CA ALA A 55 75.25 -23.72 -5.13
C ALA A 55 73.92 -23.02 -4.85
N MET A 56 73.97 -21.81 -4.27
CA MET A 56 72.79 -20.98 -4.05
C MET A 56 72.02 -20.74 -5.36
N ASP A 57 72.72 -20.38 -6.43
CA ASP A 57 72.12 -20.07 -7.73
C ASP A 57 71.40 -21.29 -8.32
N ASN A 58 72.00 -22.48 -8.24
CA ASN A 58 71.35 -23.71 -8.68
C ASN A 58 70.04 -23.98 -7.93
N ILE A 59 69.99 -23.74 -6.62
CA ILE A 59 68.76 -23.88 -5.82
C ILE A 59 67.72 -22.81 -6.19
N MET A 60 68.14 -21.56 -6.40
CA MET A 60 67.24 -20.47 -6.79
C MET A 60 66.62 -20.67 -8.18
N VAL A 61 67.43 -21.14 -9.14
CA VAL A 61 66.93 -21.50 -10.47
C VAL A 61 65.93 -22.65 -10.32
N LEU A 62 66.26 -23.72 -9.59
CA LEU A 62 65.33 -24.83 -9.36
C LEU A 62 64.00 -24.37 -8.73
N LEU A 63 64.03 -23.49 -7.72
CA LEU A 63 62.82 -22.92 -7.11
C LEU A 63 61.99 -22.12 -8.12
N THR A 64 62.65 -21.36 -8.99
CA THR A 64 61.99 -20.59 -10.04
C THR A 64 61.35 -21.51 -11.08
N PHE A 65 62.03 -22.59 -11.47
CA PHE A 65 61.49 -23.63 -12.34
C PHE A 65 60.26 -24.30 -11.72
N GLY A 66 60.28 -24.56 -10.41
CA GLY A 66 59.12 -25.10 -9.67
C GLY A 66 57.91 -24.18 -9.68
N LEU A 67 58.12 -22.87 -9.66
CA LEU A 67 57.05 -21.88 -9.79
C LEU A 67 56.53 -21.76 -11.23
N MET A 68 57.40 -21.83 -12.24
CA MET A 68 57.04 -21.55 -13.63
C MET A 68 56.47 -22.77 -14.40
N LEU A 69 57.06 -23.96 -14.23
CA LEU A 69 56.73 -25.09 -15.10
C LEU A 69 55.54 -25.90 -14.60
N VAL A 70 55.39 -26.04 -13.27
CA VAL A 70 54.46 -26.98 -12.67
C VAL A 70 53.99 -26.44 -11.32
N PRO A 71 53.10 -25.42 -11.27
CA PRO A 71 52.54 -24.90 -10.02
C PRO A 71 51.47 -25.84 -9.44
N THR A 72 51.73 -27.16 -9.46
CA THR A 72 50.75 -28.17 -9.07
C THR A 72 50.56 -28.19 -7.55
N GLU A 73 51.60 -27.88 -6.78
CA GLU A 73 51.54 -27.74 -5.33
C GLU A 73 52.37 -26.53 -4.87
N LYS A 74 51.72 -25.59 -4.17
CA LYS A 74 52.24 -24.26 -3.81
C LYS A 74 53.59 -24.28 -3.06
N ASP A 75 53.86 -25.37 -2.34
CA ASP A 75 54.97 -25.48 -1.40
C ASP A 75 55.88 -26.71 -1.68
N PHE A 76 55.87 -27.23 -2.91
CA PHE A 76 56.59 -28.46 -3.25
C PHE A 76 57.25 -28.43 -4.62
N VAL A 77 58.53 -28.82 -4.70
CA VAL A 77 59.28 -28.98 -5.95
C VAL A 77 59.37 -30.46 -6.28
N ASP A 78 58.67 -30.89 -7.33
CA ASP A 78 58.58 -32.28 -7.72
C ASP A 78 59.76 -32.76 -8.58
N TYR A 79 59.88 -34.08 -8.71
CA TYR A 79 60.90 -34.71 -9.55
C TYR A 79 60.79 -34.31 -11.01
N THR A 80 59.60 -33.98 -11.52
CA THR A 80 59.42 -33.52 -12.91
C THR A 80 60.14 -32.20 -13.12
N THR A 81 60.01 -31.28 -12.17
CA THR A 81 60.69 -29.99 -12.21
C THR A 81 62.21 -30.16 -12.08
N ILE A 82 62.66 -31.01 -11.16
CA ILE A 82 64.08 -31.30 -10.97
C ILE A 82 64.66 -31.94 -12.22
N ASP A 83 63.94 -32.88 -12.84
CA ASP A 83 64.30 -33.55 -14.08
C ASP A 83 64.55 -32.55 -15.21
N VAL A 84 63.60 -31.63 -15.42
CA VAL A 84 63.71 -30.58 -16.43
C VAL A 84 64.86 -29.63 -16.13
N PHE A 85 65.05 -29.23 -14.87
CA PHE A 85 66.18 -28.41 -14.45
C PHE A 85 67.53 -29.07 -14.77
N LEU A 86 67.68 -30.35 -14.43
CA LEU A 86 68.90 -31.11 -14.68
C LEU A 86 69.13 -31.33 -16.17
N ALA A 87 68.08 -31.61 -16.94
CA ALA A 87 68.18 -31.76 -18.40
C ALA A 87 68.64 -30.46 -19.09
N ILE A 88 68.30 -29.30 -18.56
CA ILE A 88 68.76 -27.99 -19.05
C ILE A 88 70.22 -27.76 -18.64
N LYS A 89 70.58 -28.02 -17.37
CA LYS A 89 71.96 -27.90 -16.89
C LYS A 89 72.94 -28.84 -17.61
N ALA A 90 72.51 -30.07 -17.93
CA ALA A 90 73.32 -31.05 -18.65
C ALA A 90 73.63 -30.66 -20.10
N ARG A 91 72.90 -29.69 -20.68
CA ARG A 91 73.16 -29.18 -22.04
C ARG A 91 74.19 -28.05 -22.07
N ASP A 92 74.76 -27.67 -20.92
CA ASP A 92 75.75 -26.59 -20.75
C ASP A 92 75.33 -25.26 -21.40
N GLU A 93 74.03 -25.07 -21.60
CA GLU A 93 73.42 -23.78 -21.88
C GLU A 93 73.42 -23.02 -20.55
N ASP A 94 74.60 -22.61 -20.10
CA ASP A 94 74.78 -21.80 -18.91
C ASP A 94 74.01 -20.47 -19.11
N PRO A 95 72.89 -20.24 -18.39
CA PRO A 95 72.11 -19.03 -18.58
C PRO A 95 72.87 -17.75 -18.18
N HIS A 96 74.05 -17.89 -17.57
CA HIS A 96 74.72 -16.83 -16.82
C HIS A 96 76.02 -16.31 -17.44
N GLN A 97 76.43 -16.74 -18.64
CA GLN A 97 77.57 -16.11 -19.35
C GLN A 97 77.30 -14.66 -19.83
N ARG A 98 76.11 -14.10 -19.56
CA ARG A 98 75.78 -12.70 -19.86
C ARG A 98 76.02 -11.80 -18.65
N ASP A 99 77.11 -11.02 -18.66
CA ASP A 99 77.30 -9.89 -17.74
C ASP A 99 76.04 -9.00 -17.72
N GLY A 100 75.47 -8.76 -16.53
CA GLY A 100 74.24 -7.97 -16.34
C GLY A 100 72.99 -8.76 -15.88
N TRP A 101 73.09 -10.08 -15.70
CA TRP A 101 71.97 -10.92 -15.26
C TRP A 101 71.47 -10.58 -13.84
N LYS A 102 72.35 -10.13 -12.92
CA LYS A 102 71.97 -9.73 -11.55
C LYS A 102 70.97 -8.58 -11.53
N ASP A 103 71.20 -7.55 -12.34
CA ASP A 103 70.31 -6.39 -12.45
C ASP A 103 68.99 -6.76 -13.13
N THR A 104 69.05 -7.67 -14.11
CA THR A 104 67.86 -8.22 -14.77
C THR A 104 67.01 -9.01 -13.78
N TRP A 105 67.62 -9.86 -12.95
CA TRP A 105 66.93 -10.65 -11.92
C TRP A 105 66.35 -9.78 -10.80
N LEU A 106 67.10 -8.78 -10.31
CA LEU A 106 66.61 -7.81 -9.31
C LEU A 106 65.41 -7.02 -9.85
N ASN A 107 65.42 -6.64 -11.13
CA ASN A 107 64.27 -5.99 -11.75
C ASN A 107 63.10 -6.95 -11.95
N SER A 108 63.33 -8.18 -12.43
CA SER A 108 62.27 -9.17 -12.62
C SER A 108 61.61 -9.58 -11.30
N THR A 109 62.37 -9.73 -10.22
CA THR A 109 61.82 -10.02 -8.88
C THR A 109 61.01 -8.86 -8.33
N ARG A 110 61.42 -7.61 -8.60
CA ARG A 110 60.61 -6.42 -8.25
C ARG A 110 59.30 -6.41 -9.03
N THR A 111 59.33 -6.58 -10.35
CA THR A 111 58.13 -6.58 -11.19
C THR A 111 57.17 -7.73 -10.83
N LEU A 112 57.70 -8.90 -10.46
CA LEU A 112 56.88 -10.03 -10.01
C LEU A 112 56.22 -9.75 -8.65
N LYS A 113 56.91 -9.08 -7.72
CA LYS A 113 56.31 -8.67 -6.44
C LYS A 113 55.20 -7.65 -6.64
N GLU A 114 55.40 -6.68 -7.53
CA GLU A 114 54.40 -5.69 -7.89
C GLU A 114 53.17 -6.36 -8.53
N ALA A 115 53.39 -7.22 -9.53
CA ALA A 115 52.31 -7.99 -10.16
C ALA A 115 51.58 -8.89 -9.16
N ASN A 116 52.29 -9.57 -8.25
CA ASN A 116 51.66 -10.41 -7.23
C ASN A 116 50.81 -9.58 -6.26
N HIS A 117 51.27 -8.37 -5.89
CA HIS A 117 50.49 -7.46 -5.07
C HIS A 117 49.21 -6.98 -5.79
N GLU A 118 49.30 -6.69 -7.08
CA GLU A 118 48.13 -6.36 -7.91
C GLU A 118 47.15 -7.54 -8.02
N TYR A 119 47.66 -8.77 -8.18
CA TYR A 119 46.83 -9.98 -8.18
C TYR A 119 46.14 -10.22 -6.84
N GLU A 120 46.85 -10.07 -5.72
CA GLU A 120 46.28 -10.20 -4.38
C GLU A 120 45.18 -9.16 -4.12
N ALA A 121 45.41 -7.91 -4.53
CA ALA A 121 44.40 -6.86 -4.45
C ALA A 121 43.16 -7.17 -5.32
N CYS A 122 43.36 -7.72 -6.52
CA CYS A 122 42.28 -8.15 -7.40
C CYS A 122 41.48 -9.31 -6.81
N ILE A 123 42.15 -10.31 -6.22
CA ILE A 123 41.51 -11.44 -5.54
C ILE A 123 40.66 -10.91 -4.38
N GLN A 124 41.20 -10.06 -3.52
CA GLN A 124 40.46 -9.49 -2.40
C GLN A 124 39.22 -8.71 -2.86
N SER A 125 39.36 -7.92 -3.92
CA SER A 125 38.21 -7.19 -4.51
C SER A 125 37.12 -8.12 -5.02
N LEU A 126 37.48 -9.26 -5.64
CA LEU A 126 36.51 -10.24 -6.12
C LEU A 126 35.85 -10.99 -4.96
N GLU A 127 36.60 -11.32 -3.91
CA GLU A 127 36.05 -11.95 -2.69
C GLU A 127 35.02 -11.04 -2.02
N ASP A 128 35.31 -9.74 -1.91
CA ASP A 128 34.38 -8.75 -1.36
C ASP A 128 33.09 -8.65 -2.21
N GLU A 129 33.22 -8.68 -3.54
CA GLU A 129 32.08 -8.65 -4.46
C GLU A 129 31.22 -9.92 -4.35
N VAL A 130 31.84 -11.10 -4.31
CA VAL A 130 31.15 -12.38 -4.10
C VAL A 130 30.42 -12.38 -2.75
N GLN A 131 31.06 -11.89 -1.69
CA GLN A 131 30.44 -11.82 -0.37
C GLN A 131 29.24 -10.86 -0.35
N SER A 132 29.33 -9.74 -1.06
CA SER A 132 28.21 -8.80 -1.26
C SER A 132 27.02 -9.47 -1.96
N LEU A 133 27.28 -10.20 -3.06
CA LEU A 133 26.25 -10.92 -3.81
C LEU A 133 25.58 -12.03 -2.98
N VAL A 134 26.35 -12.78 -2.19
CA VAL A 134 25.82 -13.81 -1.28
C VAL A 134 24.88 -13.19 -0.24
N ASN A 135 25.27 -12.05 0.33
CA ASN A 135 24.42 -11.33 1.29
C ASN A 135 23.12 -10.84 0.63
N ALA A 136 23.20 -10.29 -0.58
CA ALA A 136 22.03 -9.86 -1.35
C ALA A 136 21.08 -11.02 -1.68
N LEU A 137 21.63 -12.19 -2.05
CA LEU A 137 20.83 -13.39 -2.31
C LEU A 137 20.09 -13.89 -1.07
N HIS A 138 20.77 -13.96 0.08
CA HIS A 138 20.14 -14.35 1.34
C HIS A 138 19.03 -13.40 1.78
N GLU A 139 19.19 -12.10 1.53
CA GLU A 139 18.16 -11.11 1.81
C GLU A 139 16.95 -11.26 0.88
N ALA A 140 17.17 -11.44 -0.43
CA ALA A 140 16.10 -11.71 -1.40
C ALA A 140 15.33 -12.99 -1.06
N GLN A 141 16.02 -14.04 -0.63
CA GLN A 141 15.39 -15.29 -0.17
C GLN A 141 14.53 -15.10 1.07
N ARG A 142 15.00 -14.32 2.06
CA ARG A 142 14.21 -13.96 3.26
C ARG A 142 12.95 -13.20 2.90
N GLN A 143 13.05 -12.18 2.05
CA GLN A 143 11.90 -11.41 1.57
C GLN A 143 10.90 -12.28 0.80
N THR A 144 11.40 -13.20 -0.02
CA THR A 144 10.56 -14.15 -0.75
C THR A 144 9.80 -15.06 0.23
N MET A 145 10.47 -15.61 1.24
CA MET A 145 9.83 -16.46 2.26
C MET A 145 8.75 -15.69 3.04
N ASP A 146 9.05 -14.47 3.46
CA ASP A 146 8.09 -13.60 4.14
C ASP A 146 6.86 -13.32 3.28
N SER A 147 7.05 -13.06 1.97
CA SER A 147 5.95 -12.84 1.04
C SER A 147 5.04 -14.08 0.91
N ILE A 148 5.63 -15.28 0.87
CA ILE A 148 4.90 -16.55 0.79
C ILE A 148 4.09 -16.78 2.08
N LEU A 149 4.68 -16.53 3.25
CA LEU A 149 3.99 -16.66 4.53
C LEU A 149 2.82 -15.69 4.65
N ARG A 150 3.04 -14.40 4.31
CA ARG A 150 1.96 -13.39 4.28
C ARG A 150 0.83 -13.82 3.35
N ARG A 151 1.17 -14.30 2.15
CA ARG A 151 0.17 -14.80 1.19
C ARG A 151 -0.63 -15.96 1.75
N ARG A 152 0.01 -16.96 2.37
CA ARG A 152 -0.70 -18.10 2.99
C ARG A 152 -1.62 -17.67 4.13
N VAL A 153 -1.22 -16.70 4.95
CA VAL A 153 -2.09 -16.17 6.02
C VAL A 153 -3.32 -15.50 5.41
N VAL A 154 -3.14 -14.66 4.38
CA VAL A 154 -4.27 -14.01 3.69
C VAL A 154 -5.18 -15.04 3.02
N GLU A 155 -4.62 -15.99 2.29
CA GLU A 155 -5.38 -17.08 1.65
C GLU A 155 -6.13 -17.93 2.69
N GLY A 156 -5.51 -18.24 3.83
CA GLY A 156 -6.17 -18.94 4.94
C GLY A 156 -7.30 -18.14 5.57
N LEU A 157 -7.13 -16.83 5.77
CA LEU A 157 -8.18 -15.93 6.27
C LEU A 157 -9.35 -15.81 5.28
N LEU A 158 -9.06 -15.77 3.98
CA LEU A 158 -10.06 -15.73 2.92
C LEU A 158 -10.81 -17.07 2.81
N ALA A 159 -10.10 -18.19 2.90
CA ALA A 159 -10.69 -19.52 2.87
C ALA A 159 -11.55 -19.83 4.11
N PHE A 160 -11.22 -19.26 5.27
CA PHE A 160 -11.94 -19.49 6.52
C PHE A 160 -13.27 -18.71 6.64
N ARG A 161 -13.53 -17.70 5.79
CA ARG A 161 -14.69 -16.80 5.95
C ARG A 161 -15.78 -16.74 4.86
N PRO A 162 -15.92 -17.65 3.87
CA PRO A 162 -17.04 -17.54 2.91
C PRO A 162 -18.42 -17.50 3.59
N SER A 163 -18.63 -18.29 4.65
CA SER A 163 -19.93 -18.37 5.34
C SER A 163 -20.27 -17.09 6.11
N LYS A 164 -19.31 -16.52 6.85
CA LYS A 164 -19.53 -15.29 7.63
C LYS A 164 -19.72 -14.06 6.74
N TRP A 165 -19.07 -14.01 5.59
CA TRP A 165 -19.30 -12.92 4.62
C TRP A 165 -20.65 -13.06 3.93
N SER A 166 -21.09 -14.27 3.63
CA SER A 166 -22.43 -14.51 3.09
C SER A 166 -23.51 -14.10 4.09
N GLU A 167 -23.37 -14.48 5.35
CA GLU A 167 -24.31 -14.10 6.43
C GLU A 167 -24.37 -12.58 6.62
N ALA A 168 -23.21 -11.92 6.75
CA ALA A 168 -23.16 -10.47 6.88
C ALA A 168 -23.69 -9.74 5.62
N TYR A 169 -23.53 -10.33 4.43
CA TYR A 169 -24.08 -9.77 3.20
C TYR A 169 -25.61 -9.86 3.18
N GLU A 170 -26.19 -11.00 3.57
CA GLU A 170 -27.65 -11.15 3.70
C GLU A 170 -28.21 -10.18 4.74
N ASP A 171 -27.55 -10.00 5.89
CA ASP A 171 -27.95 -9.02 6.92
C ASP A 171 -28.00 -7.59 6.35
N VAL A 172 -27.00 -7.20 5.55
CA VAL A 172 -26.97 -5.89 4.90
C VAL A 172 -28.09 -5.74 3.87
N VAL A 173 -28.39 -6.80 3.11
CA VAL A 173 -29.49 -6.80 2.13
C VAL A 173 -30.84 -6.63 2.85
N ASP A 174 -31.05 -7.33 3.97
CA ASP A 174 -32.26 -7.24 4.77
C ASP A 174 -32.41 -5.88 5.44
N LEU A 175 -31.34 -5.33 6.04
CA LEU A 175 -31.35 -3.97 6.57
C LEU A 175 -31.71 -2.94 5.49
N LYS A 176 -31.16 -3.08 4.28
CA LYS A 176 -31.49 -2.19 3.17
C LYS A 176 -32.96 -2.32 2.74
N ARG A 177 -33.56 -3.51 2.86
CA ARG A 177 -35.00 -3.71 2.61
C ARG A 177 -35.84 -3.03 3.68
N GLN A 178 -35.46 -3.15 4.96
CA GLN A 178 -36.14 -2.49 6.07
C GLN A 178 -36.06 -0.96 5.96
N MET A 179 -34.92 -0.41 5.55
CA MET A 179 -34.77 1.04 5.33
C MET A 179 -35.74 1.56 4.25
N ARG A 180 -35.90 0.85 3.13
CA ARG A 180 -36.85 1.25 2.08
C ARG A 180 -38.30 1.26 2.58
N LEU A 181 -38.69 0.24 3.35
CA LEU A 181 -40.03 0.20 3.94
C LEU A 181 -40.27 1.35 4.91
N LEU A 182 -39.24 1.73 5.67
CA LEU A 182 -39.32 2.88 6.59
C LEU A 182 -39.41 4.21 5.82
N GLU A 183 -38.68 4.36 4.71
CA GLU A 183 -38.77 5.53 3.82
C GLU A 183 -40.17 5.65 3.21
N GLU A 184 -40.74 4.56 2.69
CA GLU A 184 -42.10 4.53 2.15
C GLU A 184 -43.14 4.92 3.22
N ALA A 185 -43.05 4.34 4.42
CA ALA A 185 -43.95 4.68 5.52
C ALA A 185 -43.83 6.16 5.96
N TYR A 186 -42.60 6.71 5.95
CA TYR A 186 -42.37 8.10 6.26
C TYR A 186 -42.98 9.03 5.20
N ASP A 187 -42.86 8.70 3.93
CA ASP A 187 -43.46 9.47 2.84
C ASP A 187 -44.99 9.41 2.88
N GLU A 188 -45.58 8.25 3.19
CA GLU A 188 -47.03 8.12 3.43
C GLU A 188 -47.50 9.03 4.58
N MET A 189 -46.80 8.99 5.72
CA MET A 189 -47.12 9.83 6.87
C MET A 189 -46.97 11.32 6.53
N ARG A 190 -45.93 11.69 5.78
CA ARG A 190 -45.72 13.07 5.33
C ARG A 190 -46.84 13.55 4.42
N ASN A 191 -47.29 12.73 3.49
CA ASN A 191 -48.42 13.05 2.61
C ASN A 191 -49.73 13.22 3.38
N LEU A 192 -49.96 12.38 4.40
CA LEU A 192 -51.12 12.52 5.29
C LEU A 192 -51.08 13.82 6.09
N CYS A 193 -49.91 14.22 6.61
CA CYS A 193 -49.75 15.50 7.29
C CYS A 193 -50.08 16.68 6.37
N ILE A 194 -49.56 16.69 5.15
CA ILE A 194 -49.85 17.74 4.15
C ILE A 194 -51.37 17.80 3.86
N PHE A 195 -52.02 16.65 3.72
CA PHE A 195 -53.47 16.58 3.52
C PHE A 195 -54.27 17.16 4.69
N ILE A 196 -53.92 16.77 5.92
CA ILE A 196 -54.59 17.25 7.13
C ILE A 196 -54.37 18.77 7.31
N GLU A 197 -53.15 19.26 7.06
CA GLU A 197 -52.84 20.69 7.10
C GLU A 197 -53.67 21.47 6.08
N GLY A 198 -53.79 20.96 4.85
CA GLY A 198 -54.63 21.55 3.81
C GLY A 198 -56.11 21.63 4.22
N HIS A 199 -56.65 20.53 4.76
CA HIS A 199 -58.05 20.50 5.22
C HIS A 199 -58.30 21.44 6.41
N ASN A 200 -57.37 21.49 7.37
CA ASN A 200 -57.46 22.41 8.50
C ASN A 200 -57.42 23.88 8.03
N GLN A 201 -56.59 24.19 7.03
CA GLN A 201 -56.52 25.54 6.47
C GLN A 201 -57.84 25.93 5.79
N GLU A 202 -58.46 25.02 5.03
CA GLU A 202 -59.77 25.21 4.42
C GLU A 202 -60.85 25.50 5.48
N MET A 203 -60.91 24.69 6.55
CA MET A 203 -61.85 24.92 7.67
C MET A 203 -61.63 26.28 8.34
N VAL A 204 -60.38 26.68 8.54
CA VAL A 204 -60.04 27.99 9.12
C VAL A 204 -60.56 29.13 8.22
N ASP A 205 -60.45 28.97 6.90
CA ASP A 205 -60.92 29.99 5.97
C ASP A 205 -62.44 30.06 5.88
N THR A 206 -63.15 28.92 5.92
CA THR A 206 -64.62 28.89 6.06
C THR A 206 -65.07 29.57 7.35
N LEU A 207 -64.40 29.31 8.48
CA LEU A 207 -64.73 29.96 9.76
C LEU A 207 -64.50 31.47 9.73
N LYS A 208 -63.50 31.96 8.98
CA LYS A 208 -63.29 33.41 8.79
C LYS A 208 -64.41 34.03 7.94
N GLU A 209 -64.86 33.32 6.91
CA GLU A 209 -65.99 33.75 6.08
C GLU A 209 -67.28 33.81 6.91
N ASP A 210 -67.61 32.75 7.65
CA ASP A 210 -68.77 32.69 8.54
C ASP A 210 -68.73 33.81 9.59
N LYS A 211 -67.57 34.06 10.19
CA LYS A 211 -67.38 35.18 11.12
C LYS A 211 -67.70 36.52 10.46
N THR A 212 -67.28 36.71 9.21
CA THR A 212 -67.55 37.93 8.44
C THR A 212 -69.05 38.09 8.15
N ILE A 213 -69.74 37.00 7.79
CA ILE A 213 -71.19 36.98 7.59
C ILE A 213 -71.92 37.33 8.90
N MET A 214 -71.51 36.71 10.01
CA MET A 214 -72.10 36.96 11.33
C MET A 214 -71.98 38.41 11.77
N VAL A 215 -70.84 39.07 11.53
CA VAL A 215 -70.66 40.51 11.81
C VAL A 215 -71.66 41.35 11.00
N LYS A 216 -71.82 41.09 9.70
CA LYS A 216 -72.79 41.80 8.84
C LYS A 216 -74.24 41.61 9.31
N LEU A 217 -74.60 40.39 9.72
CA LEU A 217 -75.93 40.09 10.27
C LEU A 217 -76.16 40.85 11.58
N GLN A 218 -75.15 40.91 12.45
CA GLN A 218 -75.21 41.66 13.71
C GLN A 218 -75.39 43.16 13.48
N GLU A 219 -74.67 43.76 12.52
CA GLU A 219 -74.86 45.15 12.12
C GLU A 219 -76.28 45.42 11.61
N LYS A 220 -76.80 44.54 10.74
CA LYS A 220 -78.16 44.65 10.19
C LYS A 220 -79.22 44.51 11.28
N ALA A 221 -79.03 43.60 12.23
CA ALA A 221 -79.90 43.46 13.39
C ALA A 221 -79.88 44.73 14.26
N GLY A 222 -78.71 45.33 14.48
CA GLY A 222 -78.56 46.62 15.16
C GLY A 222 -79.34 47.74 14.46
N TYR A 223 -79.21 47.84 13.13
CA TYR A 223 -79.95 48.81 12.31
C TYR A 223 -81.48 48.68 12.46
N TYR A 224 -82.02 47.45 12.34
CA TYR A 224 -83.47 47.24 12.48
C TYR A 224 -83.95 47.49 13.92
N ARG A 225 -83.15 47.12 14.92
CA ARG A 225 -83.45 47.39 16.33
C ARG A 225 -83.58 48.90 16.58
N GLU A 226 -82.68 49.71 16.02
CA GLU A 226 -82.76 51.17 16.11
C GLU A 226 -84.00 51.74 15.42
N LYS A 227 -84.31 51.27 14.21
CA LYS A 227 -85.52 51.68 13.47
C LYS A 227 -86.81 51.34 14.21
N TYR A 228 -86.89 50.14 14.76
CA TYR A 228 -88.03 49.70 15.55
C TYR A 228 -88.19 50.54 16.81
N LEU A 229 -87.09 50.83 17.52
CA LEU A 229 -87.12 51.69 18.70
C LEU A 229 -87.65 53.10 18.38
N LYS A 230 -87.24 53.69 17.25
CA LYS A 230 -87.77 54.98 16.78
C LYS A 230 -89.28 54.92 16.48
N LEU A 231 -89.75 53.84 15.85
CA LEU A 231 -91.17 53.64 15.57
C LEU A 231 -91.99 53.52 16.86
N VAL A 232 -91.49 52.75 17.83
CA VAL A 232 -92.14 52.61 19.15
C VAL A 232 -92.21 53.95 19.89
N ILE A 233 -91.15 54.77 19.83
CA ILE A 233 -91.16 56.13 20.40
C ILE A 233 -92.25 56.99 19.71
N LEU A 234 -92.27 57.03 18.38
CA LEU A 234 -93.28 57.79 17.61
C LEU A 234 -94.73 57.37 17.91
N TYR A 235 -94.96 56.08 18.15
CA TYR A 235 -96.30 55.56 18.46
C TYR A 235 -96.73 55.86 19.91
N ASN A 236 -95.76 55.89 20.84
CA ASN A 236 -96.01 56.13 22.26
C ASN A 236 -95.94 57.62 22.65
N ASP A 237 -95.39 58.49 21.80
CA ASP A 237 -95.57 59.93 21.95
C ASP A 237 -97.07 60.23 21.86
N PRO A 238 -97.66 60.97 22.82
CA PRO A 238 -99.09 61.17 22.87
C PRO A 238 -99.55 61.86 21.59
N ILE A 239 -100.41 61.17 20.83
CA ILE A 239 -101.24 61.79 19.80
C ILE A 239 -102.19 62.73 20.56
N GLU A 240 -101.74 63.94 20.86
CA GLU A 240 -102.52 64.92 21.64
C GLU A 240 -103.83 65.31 20.92
N GLU A 241 -103.98 65.02 19.62
CA GLU A 241 -105.24 65.15 18.91
C GLU A 241 -105.50 63.98 17.96
N ILE A 242 -106.21 62.94 18.44
CA ILE A 242 -106.93 62.02 17.55
C ILE A 242 -108.13 62.80 16.99
N PRO A 243 -108.23 63.04 15.66
CA PRO A 243 -109.39 63.71 15.08
C PRO A 243 -110.67 62.97 15.50
N ARG A 244 -111.64 63.71 16.04
CA ARG A 244 -112.89 63.15 16.57
C ARG A 244 -113.66 62.30 15.54
N SER A 245 -113.40 62.47 14.25
CA SER A 245 -113.97 61.67 13.16
C SER A 245 -113.56 60.19 13.15
N LEU A 246 -112.50 59.80 13.88
CA LEU A 246 -112.10 58.39 13.99
C LEU A 246 -112.72 57.65 15.19
N LYS A 247 -113.44 58.37 16.09
CA LYS A 247 -114.10 57.75 17.25
C LYS A 247 -115.44 57.08 16.93
N GLU A 248 -115.97 57.24 15.71
CA GLU A 248 -117.30 56.73 15.36
C GLU A 248 -117.30 55.41 14.59
N ASP A 249 -116.14 54.93 14.10
CA ASP A 249 -116.02 53.66 13.36
C ASP A 249 -115.31 52.54 14.16
N GLU A 250 -115.20 52.68 15.48
CA GLU A 250 -114.39 51.81 16.35
C GLU A 250 -115.09 50.53 16.85
N PHE A 251 -116.15 50.10 16.17
CA PHE A 251 -116.74 48.78 16.40
C PHE A 251 -116.82 47.99 15.10
N MET A 252 -116.05 46.89 15.07
CA MET A 252 -116.04 45.80 14.08
C MET A 252 -114.95 45.85 12.99
N VAL A 253 -113.68 45.92 13.38
CA VAL A 253 -112.63 45.25 12.61
C VAL A 253 -111.97 44.22 13.53
N ASP A 254 -112.28 42.95 13.27
CA ASP A 254 -111.71 41.81 13.96
C ASP A 254 -110.19 41.77 13.69
N ILE A 255 -109.40 42.03 14.72
CA ILE A 255 -107.94 42.21 14.64
C ILE A 255 -107.24 40.91 14.18
N PHE A 256 -107.96 39.79 14.16
CA PHE A 256 -107.47 38.49 13.67
C PHE A 256 -107.82 38.19 12.21
N GLN A 257 -108.52 39.08 11.50
CA GLN A 257 -108.70 39.00 10.05
C GLN A 257 -108.02 40.19 9.36
N PRO A 258 -106.75 40.05 8.94
CA PRO A 258 -106.10 41.09 8.15
C PRO A 258 -106.91 41.38 6.88
N GLN A 259 -107.14 42.67 6.61
CA GLN A 259 -107.86 43.10 5.40
C GLN A 259 -107.22 42.49 4.15
N LYS A 260 -108.07 42.15 3.17
CA LYS A 260 -107.69 41.37 1.99
C LYS A 260 -106.56 42.05 1.21
N GLU A 261 -106.54 43.37 1.22
CA GLU A 261 -105.52 44.23 0.63
C GLU A 261 -104.15 44.08 1.31
N ILE A 262 -104.10 43.90 2.64
CA ILE A 262 -102.86 43.68 3.39
C ILE A 262 -102.31 42.27 3.10
N CYS A 263 -103.19 41.27 3.00
CA CYS A 263 -102.79 39.92 2.60
C CYS A 263 -102.28 39.87 1.15
N GLU A 264 -102.87 40.63 0.23
CA GLU A 264 -102.40 40.74 -1.15
C GLU A 264 -101.07 41.50 -1.24
N PHE A 265 -100.89 42.56 -0.46
CA PHE A 265 -99.62 43.29 -0.37
C PHE A 265 -98.49 42.40 0.16
N ILE A 266 -98.73 41.63 1.25
CA ILE A 266 -97.75 40.69 1.79
C ILE A 266 -97.44 39.57 0.79
N LYS A 267 -98.44 39.06 0.05
CA LYS A 267 -98.22 38.09 -1.03
C LYS A 267 -97.39 38.66 -2.17
N MET A 268 -97.61 39.90 -2.59
CA MET A 268 -96.79 40.58 -3.60
C MET A 268 -95.33 40.74 -3.14
N CYS A 269 -95.11 41.12 -1.88
CA CYS A 269 -93.76 41.24 -1.33
C CYS A 269 -93.04 39.88 -1.21
N LEU A 270 -93.78 38.79 -0.96
CA LEU A 270 -93.20 37.44 -0.84
C LEU A 270 -92.93 36.77 -2.20
N HIS A 271 -93.70 37.08 -3.25
CA HIS A 271 -93.52 36.47 -4.59
C HIS A 271 -92.74 37.36 -5.58
N GLY A 272 -92.52 38.64 -5.28
CA GLY A 272 -91.77 39.57 -6.14
C GLY A 272 -90.24 39.45 -6.10
N GLY A 273 -89.68 38.50 -5.34
CA GLY A 273 -88.24 38.31 -5.16
C GLY A 273 -87.58 37.28 -6.10
N GLY A 274 -88.28 36.82 -7.14
CA GLY A 274 -87.69 35.97 -8.18
C GLY A 274 -86.81 36.78 -9.13
N ILE A 275 -85.59 37.09 -8.72
CA ILE A 275 -84.52 37.45 -9.66
C ILE A 275 -84.17 36.16 -10.40
N GLN A 276 -84.68 36.02 -11.62
CA GLN A 276 -84.09 35.10 -12.59
C GLN A 276 -82.68 35.61 -12.91
N GLY A 277 -81.69 34.83 -12.47
CA GLY A 277 -80.28 34.90 -12.85
C GLY A 277 -79.71 33.50 -12.78
#